data_AF-A0A699R6P6-F1
#
_entry.id   AF-A0A699R6P6-F1
#
_cell.length_a   1.000
_cell.length_b   1.000
_cell.length_c   1.000
_cell.angle_alpha   90.00
_cell.angle_beta   90.00
_cell.angle_gamma   90.00
#
_symmetry.space_group_name_H-M   'P 1'
#
loop_
_entity.id
_entity.type
_entity.pdbx_description
1 polymer ?
#
loop_
_entity_poly.entity_id
_entity_poly.type
_entity_poly.pdbx_seq_one_letter_code
_entity_poly.pdbx_strand_id
1 'polypeptide(L)'
;TLHAYFAAEGIQHQTSVARTPEQNGVVERHNCTLVEAARTMLSAAKVPLFFWAEAIATACFTQNRSLVIPRHEKTPYHIINDQKPSVKFFHIFGSVCYIIRYGENLDKMKEKGPQAENDQVANDEFINIFSTPVQDQGETSS
;
A
#
# COMPACT_ATOMS: atom_id res chain seq x y z
N THR A 1 -29.77 1.53 -7.56
CA THR A 1 -29.12 0.50 -8.40
C THR A 1 -27.76 1.02 -8.85
N LEU A 2 -26.82 0.16 -9.27
CA LEU A 2 -25.50 0.58 -9.79
C LEU A 2 -25.61 1.66 -10.88
N HIS A 3 -26.59 1.53 -11.77
CA HIS A 3 -26.85 2.51 -12.82
C HIS A 3 -27.18 3.92 -12.28
N ALA A 4 -27.97 4.02 -11.20
CA ALA A 4 -28.31 5.31 -10.61
C ALA A 4 -27.10 5.99 -9.94
N TYR A 5 -26.23 5.20 -9.30
CA TYR A 5 -24.97 5.69 -8.73
C TYR A 5 -24.04 6.20 -9.83
N PHE A 6 -23.80 5.41 -10.88
CA PHE A 6 -22.95 5.83 -11.99
C PHE A 6 -23.46 7.09 -12.69
N ALA A 7 -24.78 7.21 -12.89
CA ALA A 7 -25.38 8.41 -13.44
C ALA A 7 -25.18 9.65 -12.54
N ALA A 8 -25.30 9.49 -11.21
CA ALA A 8 -25.07 10.58 -10.26
C ALA A 8 -23.61 11.05 -10.24
N GLU A 9 -22.66 10.12 -10.35
CA GLU A 9 -21.22 10.40 -10.38
C GLU A 9 -20.70 10.80 -11.78
N GLY A 10 -21.57 10.85 -12.81
CA GLY A 10 -21.18 11.14 -14.18
C GLY A 10 -20.33 10.04 -14.84
N ILE A 11 -20.37 8.82 -14.32
CA ILE A 11 -19.60 7.66 -14.81
C ILE A 11 -20.36 6.95 -15.92
N GLN A 12 -19.75 6.84 -17.10
CA GLN A 12 -20.28 6.01 -18.18
C GLN A 12 -19.90 4.55 -17.96
N HIS A 13 -20.88 3.72 -17.57
CA HIS A 13 -20.67 2.29 -17.38
C HIS A 13 -20.66 1.54 -18.72
N GLN A 14 -19.53 0.91 -19.05
CA GLN A 14 -19.37 0.06 -20.22
C GLN A 14 -19.19 -1.39 -19.78
N THR A 15 -19.89 -2.33 -20.42
CA THR A 15 -19.81 -3.77 -20.11
C THR A 15 -19.16 -4.52 -21.27
N SER A 16 -18.32 -5.50 -20.95
CA SER A 16 -17.77 -6.43 -21.94
C SER A 16 -18.87 -7.28 -22.57
N VAL A 17 -18.66 -7.73 -23.81
CA VAL A 17 -19.57 -8.65 -24.49
C VAL A 17 -19.52 -10.00 -23.79
N ALA A 18 -20.68 -10.63 -23.61
CA ALA A 18 -20.75 -11.95 -23.00
C ALA A 18 -19.86 -12.95 -23.75
N ARG A 19 -19.12 -13.79 -23.00
CA ARG A 19 -18.21 -14.82 -23.53
C ARG A 19 -17.02 -14.28 -24.35
N THR A 20 -16.57 -13.05 -24.10
CA THR A 20 -15.34 -12.49 -24.70
C THR A 20 -14.31 -12.15 -23.61
N PRO A 21 -13.66 -13.16 -22.99
CA PRO A 21 -12.69 -12.93 -21.92
C PRO A 21 -11.49 -12.09 -22.37
N GLU A 22 -11.17 -12.08 -23.66
CA GLU A 22 -10.06 -11.31 -24.23
C GLU A 22 -10.23 -9.81 -24.01
N GLN A 23 -11.47 -9.32 -23.91
CA GLN A 23 -11.77 -7.91 -23.63
C GLN A 23 -11.29 -7.48 -22.23
N ASN A 24 -11.22 -8.41 -21.28
CA ASN A 24 -10.75 -8.17 -19.92
C ASN A 24 -9.26 -8.49 -19.73
N GLY A 25 -8.57 -8.99 -20.77
CA GLY A 25 -7.23 -9.52 -20.67
C GLY A 25 -6.16 -8.53 -20.18
N VAL A 26 -6.39 -7.21 -20.31
CA VAL A 26 -5.49 -6.20 -19.73
C VAL A 26 -5.63 -6.16 -18.20
N VAL A 27 -6.86 -6.10 -17.71
CA VAL A 27 -7.17 -6.07 -16.27
C VAL A 27 -6.77 -7.38 -15.61
N GLU A 28 -7.05 -8.52 -16.26
CA GLU A 28 -6.70 -9.85 -15.73
C GLU A 28 -5.18 -10.01 -15.56
N ARG A 29 -4.39 -9.62 -16.56
CA ARG A 29 -2.92 -9.67 -16.46
C ARG A 29 -2.40 -8.77 -15.35
N HIS A 30 -2.93 -7.54 -15.26
CA HIS A 30 -2.49 -6.60 -14.22
C HIS A 30 -2.82 -7.12 -12.81
N ASN A 31 -4.04 -7.63 -12.61
CA ASN A 31 -4.46 -8.24 -11.35
C ASN A 31 -3.60 -9.45 -11.00
N CYS A 32 -3.26 -10.29 -11.98
CA CYS A 32 -2.35 -11.42 -11.77
C CYS A 32 -0.98 -10.94 -11.25
N THR A 33 -0.38 -9.95 -11.92
CA THR A 33 0.92 -9.38 -11.50
C THR A 33 0.89 -8.77 -10.10
N LEU A 34 -0.20 -8.09 -9.71
CA LEU A 34 -0.36 -7.55 -8.36
C LEU A 34 -0.45 -8.67 -7.31
N VAL A 35 -1.24 -9.70 -7.58
CA VAL A 35 -1.42 -10.86 -6.69
C VAL A 35 -0.11 -11.63 -6.52
N GLU A 36 0.63 -11.85 -7.61
CA GLU A 36 1.93 -12.53 -7.56
C GLU A 36 2.99 -11.70 -6.81
N ALA A 37 3.02 -10.38 -7.01
CA ALA A 37 3.90 -9.49 -6.27
C ALA A 37 3.61 -9.53 -4.77
N ALA A 38 2.35 -9.44 -4.35
CA ALA A 38 1.96 -9.51 -2.95
C ALA A 38 2.31 -10.87 -2.32
N ARG A 39 2.06 -11.98 -3.01
CA ARG A 39 2.48 -13.33 -2.55
C ARG A 39 3.99 -13.42 -2.36
N THR A 40 4.74 -12.84 -3.28
CA THR A 40 6.22 -12.80 -3.22
C THR A 40 6.69 -11.96 -2.03
N MET A 41 6.09 -10.79 -1.81
CA MET A 41 6.39 -9.93 -0.65
C MET A 41 6.16 -10.65 0.68
N LEU A 42 5.00 -11.30 0.85
CA LEU A 42 4.67 -12.06 2.06
C LEU A 42 5.66 -13.21 2.29
N SER A 43 5.96 -13.98 1.23
CA SER A 43 6.89 -15.10 1.31
C SER A 43 8.32 -14.65 1.63
N ALA A 44 8.78 -13.55 1.03
CA ALA A 44 10.12 -13.03 1.25
C ALA A 44 10.29 -12.45 2.67
N ALA A 45 9.29 -11.71 3.15
CA ALA A 45 9.28 -11.14 4.49
C ALA A 45 8.99 -12.18 5.59
N LYS A 46 8.54 -13.39 5.23
CA LYS A 46 8.11 -14.45 6.16
C LYS A 46 7.04 -13.97 7.15
N VAL A 47 6.13 -13.14 6.67
CA VAL A 47 5.03 -12.61 7.48
C VAL A 47 3.74 -13.42 7.24
N PRO A 48 2.84 -13.51 8.22
CA PRO A 48 1.59 -14.25 8.09
C PRO A 48 0.65 -13.70 7.00
N LEU A 49 -0.25 -14.57 6.51
CA LEU A 49 -1.21 -14.25 5.45
C LEU A 49 -2.21 -13.15 5.84
N PHE A 50 -2.42 -12.86 7.12
CA PHE A 50 -3.33 -11.78 7.51
C PHE A 50 -2.84 -10.40 7.03
N PHE A 51 -1.55 -10.24 6.69
CA PHE A 51 -1.00 -9.05 6.05
C PHE A 51 -1.28 -8.94 4.53
N TRP A 52 -2.26 -9.71 4.03
CA TRP A 52 -2.56 -9.78 2.60
C TRP A 52 -2.96 -8.42 2.01
N ALA A 53 -3.81 -7.67 2.70
CA ALA A 53 -4.30 -6.37 2.22
C ALA A 53 -3.14 -5.37 2.09
N GLU A 54 -2.24 -5.40 3.05
CA GLU A 54 -1.05 -4.57 3.19
C GLU A 54 -0.02 -4.92 2.10
N ALA A 55 0.17 -6.21 1.83
CA ALA A 55 1.04 -6.67 0.75
C ALA A 55 0.51 -6.23 -0.63
N ILE A 56 -0.80 -6.34 -0.86
CA ILE A 56 -1.44 -5.87 -2.11
C ILE A 56 -1.32 -4.36 -2.25
N ALA A 57 -1.60 -3.60 -1.19
CA ALA A 57 -1.47 -2.14 -1.18
C ALA A 57 -0.02 -1.72 -1.47
N THR A 58 0.96 -2.37 -0.83
CA THR A 58 2.39 -2.10 -1.04
C THR A 58 2.83 -2.44 -2.46
N ALA A 59 2.39 -3.58 -3.00
CA ALA A 59 2.67 -3.98 -4.38
C ALA A 59 2.12 -2.94 -5.37
N CYS A 60 0.86 -2.54 -5.22
CA CYS A 60 0.21 -1.52 -6.05
C CYS A 60 0.95 -0.16 -5.95
N PHE A 61 1.22 0.29 -4.72
CA PHE A 61 1.92 1.54 -4.45
C PHE A 61 3.30 1.60 -5.11
N THR A 62 4.06 0.49 -5.00
CA THR A 62 5.39 0.36 -5.58
C THR A 62 5.32 0.34 -7.10
N GLN A 63 4.51 -0.55 -7.68
CA GLN A 63 4.41 -0.70 -9.13
C GLN A 63 3.97 0.60 -9.81
N ASN A 64 3.00 1.33 -9.24
CA ASN A 64 2.51 2.59 -9.80
C ASN A 64 3.56 3.71 -9.82
N ARG A 65 4.60 3.63 -8.98
CA ARG A 65 5.61 4.67 -8.81
C ARG A 65 6.99 4.28 -9.35
N SER A 66 7.28 2.99 -9.53
CA SER A 66 8.59 2.51 -9.99
C SER A 66 8.59 1.91 -11.39
N LEU A 67 7.49 1.28 -11.83
CA LEU A 67 7.43 0.66 -13.15
C LEU A 67 7.19 1.73 -14.22
N VAL A 68 8.11 1.82 -15.16
CA VAL A 68 8.01 2.71 -16.31
C VAL A 68 7.24 2.02 -17.41
N ILE A 69 6.21 2.68 -17.92
CA ILE A 69 5.50 2.23 -19.12
C ILE A 69 6.37 2.60 -20.33
N PRO A 70 6.92 1.64 -21.09
CA PRO A 70 7.92 1.94 -22.12
C PRO A 70 7.43 2.92 -23.18
N ARG A 71 6.14 2.84 -23.53
CA ARG A 71 5.51 3.73 -24.53
C ARG A 71 5.55 5.22 -24.14
N HIS A 72 5.52 5.52 -22.84
CA HIS A 72 5.40 6.88 -22.33
C HIS A 72 6.67 7.36 -21.62
N GLU A 73 7.64 6.46 -21.39
CA GLU A 73 8.84 6.72 -20.59
C GLU A 73 8.53 7.32 -19.20
N LYS A 74 7.32 7.02 -18.70
CA LYS A 74 6.73 7.59 -17.48
C LYS A 74 6.10 6.49 -16.65
N THR A 75 6.03 6.71 -15.34
CA THR A 75 5.33 5.83 -14.40
C THR A 75 3.83 6.13 -14.39
N PRO A 76 2.95 5.17 -14.03
CA PRO A 76 1.52 5.44 -13.87
C PRO A 76 1.22 6.66 -12.98
N TYR A 77 1.94 6.80 -11.87
CA TYR A 77 1.82 7.96 -10.98
C TYR A 77 2.13 9.28 -11.69
N HIS A 78 3.17 9.32 -12.51
CA HIS A 78 3.54 10.52 -13.25
C HIS A 78 2.53 10.87 -14.34
N ILE A 79 1.90 9.88 -14.96
CA ILE A 79 0.86 10.12 -15.99
C ILE A 79 -0.40 10.70 -15.36
N ILE A 80 -0.79 10.22 -14.18
CA ILE A 80 -2.04 10.63 -13.53
C ILE A 80 -1.89 11.97 -12.79
N ASN A 81 -0.73 12.22 -12.16
CA ASN A 81 -0.52 13.40 -11.32
C ASN A 81 0.37 14.46 -11.97
N ASP A 82 0.82 14.24 -13.21
CA ASP A 82 1.80 15.09 -13.92
C ASP A 82 3.08 15.40 -13.12
N GLN A 83 3.39 14.56 -12.13
CA GLN A 83 4.48 14.77 -11.17
C GLN A 83 5.34 13.52 -11.08
N LYS A 84 6.67 13.68 -11.17
CA LYS A 84 7.58 12.55 -10.99
C LYS A 84 7.51 12.06 -9.53
N PRO A 85 7.26 10.77 -9.27
CA PRO A 85 7.26 10.26 -7.91
C PRO A 85 8.67 10.37 -7.32
N SER A 86 8.76 10.78 -6.05
CA SER A 86 9.97 10.56 -5.27
C SER A 86 10.06 9.08 -4.91
N VAL A 87 11.28 8.53 -4.85
CA VAL A 87 11.54 7.15 -4.41
C VAL A 87 12.18 7.09 -3.02
N LYS A 88 12.42 8.26 -2.40
CA LYS A 88 13.15 8.35 -1.12
C LYS A 88 12.39 7.74 0.07
N PHE A 89 11.07 7.62 -0.05
CA PHE A 89 10.20 7.12 1.02
C PHE A 89 9.88 5.63 0.89
N PHE A 90 10.50 4.89 -0.03
CA PHE A 90 10.30 3.46 -0.10
C PHE A 90 10.98 2.75 1.06
N HIS A 91 10.24 1.87 1.72
CA HIS A 91 10.75 0.97 2.75
C HIS A 91 10.56 -0.47 2.35
N ILE A 92 11.37 -1.34 2.95
CA ILE A 92 11.32 -2.77 2.69
C ILE A 92 10.04 -3.31 3.35
N PHE A 93 9.23 -4.00 2.57
CA PHE A 93 8.05 -4.68 3.12
C PHE A 93 8.47 -5.72 4.16
N GLY A 94 7.82 -5.71 5.33
CA GLY A 94 8.17 -6.59 6.45
C GLY A 94 9.30 -6.08 7.35
N SER A 95 9.74 -4.83 7.18
CA SER A 95 10.63 -4.19 8.15
C SER A 95 9.99 -4.06 9.54
N VAL A 96 10.82 -4.11 10.57
CA VAL A 96 10.39 -3.89 11.96
C VAL A 96 9.90 -2.45 12.11
N CYS A 97 8.70 -2.29 12.65
CA CYS A 97 8.12 -1.00 13.00
C CYS A 97 7.69 -0.97 14.47
N TYR A 98 7.70 0.22 15.07
CA TYR A 98 7.28 0.43 16.45
C TYR A 98 5.98 1.23 16.45
N ILE A 99 4.93 0.66 17.05
CA ILE A 99 3.64 1.35 17.20
C ILE A 99 3.72 2.23 18.45
N ILE A 100 3.73 3.55 18.25
CA ILE A 100 3.62 4.50 19.35
C ILE A 100 2.13 4.72 19.62
N ARG A 101 1.61 4.05 20.67
CA ARG A 101 0.25 4.30 21.15
C ARG A 101 0.21 5.62 21.92
N TYR A 102 -0.29 6.69 21.30
CA TYR A 102 -0.64 7.94 21.98
C TYR A 102 -2.05 7.83 22.57
N GLY A 103 -2.19 6.98 23.58
CA GLY A 103 -3.43 6.80 24.32
C GLY A 103 -3.19 7.11 25.78
N GLU A 104 -3.61 8.32 26.17
CA GLU A 104 -3.82 8.83 27.53
C GLU A 104 -2.54 9.00 28.37
N ASN A 105 -2.33 10.21 28.92
CA ASN A 105 -1.21 10.48 29.82
C ASN A 105 -1.17 9.47 31.01
N LEU A 106 0.03 9.31 31.60
CA LEU A 106 0.37 8.72 32.92
C LEU A 106 0.74 7.21 32.84
N ASP A 107 1.94 6.72 33.13
CA ASP A 107 3.03 7.17 33.99
C ASP A 107 4.38 6.68 33.43
N LYS A 108 5.44 7.45 33.67
CA LYS A 108 6.85 7.17 33.34
C LYS A 108 7.45 5.89 33.96
N MET A 109 6.66 5.01 34.60
CA MET A 109 7.15 3.85 35.33
C MET A 109 6.16 2.67 35.31
N LYS A 110 5.99 1.98 34.18
CA LYS A 110 5.66 0.53 34.22
C LYS A 110 6.29 -0.20 33.04
N GLU A 111 6.79 -1.39 33.35
CA GLU A 111 7.34 -2.38 32.42
C GLU A 111 6.28 -2.73 31.37
N LYS A 112 6.51 -2.35 30.11
CA LYS A 112 5.63 -2.69 28.98
C LYS A 112 6.02 -4.08 28.47
N GLY A 113 5.21 -5.09 28.81
CA GLY A 113 5.13 -6.32 28.03
C GLY A 113 4.33 -6.08 26.73
N PRO A 114 4.63 -6.76 25.61
CA PRO A 114 3.92 -6.54 24.36
C PRO A 114 2.55 -7.22 24.42
N GLN A 115 1.48 -6.43 24.48
CA GLN A 115 0.14 -6.87 24.09
C GLN A 115 -0.26 -6.12 22.82
N ALA A 116 -0.42 -6.88 21.75
CA ALA A 116 -0.83 -6.38 20.44
C ALA A 116 -2.35 -6.54 20.33
N GLU A 117 -3.07 -5.42 20.33
CA GLU A 117 -4.47 -5.34 19.92
C GLU A 117 -4.54 -4.75 18.51
N ASN A 118 -5.31 -5.42 17.64
CA ASN A 118 -5.43 -5.14 16.20
C ASN A 118 -6.47 -4.03 15.98
N ASP A 119 -6.02 -2.77 16.00
CA ASP A 119 -6.81 -1.64 15.55
C ASP A 119 -6.61 -1.42 14.05
N GLN A 120 -7.71 -1.20 13.32
CA GLN A 120 -7.71 -1.05 11.87
C GLN A 120 -7.22 0.36 11.50
N VAL A 121 -5.93 0.48 11.16
CA VAL A 121 -5.31 1.74 10.73
C VAL A 121 -5.72 2.06 9.29
N ALA A 122 -6.04 3.32 9.01
CA ALA A 122 -6.39 3.78 7.67
C ALA A 122 -5.22 3.56 6.69
N ASN A 123 -5.52 3.19 5.44
CA ASN A 123 -4.52 2.73 4.47
C ASN A 123 -3.41 3.77 4.16
N ASP A 124 -3.74 5.05 4.23
CA ASP A 124 -2.84 6.19 4.07
C ASP A 124 -1.95 6.42 5.29
N GLU A 125 -2.49 6.28 6.51
CA GLU A 125 -1.69 6.26 7.74
C GLU A 125 -0.78 5.03 7.82
N PHE A 126 -1.22 3.87 7.33
CA PHE A 126 -0.44 2.63 7.39
C PHE A 126 0.73 2.61 6.40
N ILE A 127 0.54 3.15 5.18
CA ILE A 127 1.67 3.43 4.26
C ILE A 127 2.66 4.37 4.93
N ASN A 128 2.18 5.35 5.71
CA ASN A 128 3.04 6.24 6.48
C ASN A 128 3.71 5.55 7.68
N ILE A 129 3.10 4.54 8.35
CA ILE A 129 3.77 3.79 9.43
C ILE A 129 5.01 3.04 8.93
N PHE A 130 4.95 2.44 7.74
CA PHE A 130 6.15 1.91 7.11
C PHE A 130 7.05 2.98 6.52
N SER A 131 6.59 4.23 6.39
CA SER A 131 7.31 5.31 5.71
C SER A 131 7.87 6.42 6.61
N THR A 132 7.47 6.52 7.87
CA THR A 132 7.97 7.52 8.80
C THR A 132 9.42 7.22 9.18
N PRO A 133 10.36 8.15 8.94
CA PRO A 133 11.74 7.95 9.35
C PRO A 133 11.80 7.81 10.88
N VAL A 134 12.56 6.81 11.33
CA VAL A 134 13.06 6.78 12.71
C VAL A 134 13.75 8.12 12.95
N GLN A 135 13.19 8.96 13.83
CA GLN A 135 13.98 10.01 14.45
C GLN A 135 14.95 9.28 15.37
N ASP A 136 16.17 9.09 14.88
CA ASP A 136 17.29 8.68 15.71
C ASP A 136 17.50 9.83 16.71
N GLN A 137 16.90 9.71 17.90
CA GLN A 137 17.33 10.52 19.03
C GLN A 137 18.70 9.98 19.41
N GLY A 138 19.71 10.50 18.71
CA GLY A 138 21.10 10.24 19.01
C GLY A 138 21.33 10.48 20.50
N GLU A 139 21.76 9.42 21.16
CA GLU A 139 22.44 9.48 22.44
C GLU A 139 23.59 10.48 22.30
N THR A 140 23.40 11.69 22.80
CA THR A 140 24.52 12.55 23.16
C THR A 140 24.81 12.28 24.62
N SER A 141 25.70 11.30 24.83
CA SER A 141 26.44 11.20 26.07
C SER A 141 27.32 12.44 26.21
N SER A 142 27.06 13.27 27.23
CA SER A 142 28.04 14.01 28.05
C SER A 142 27.32 14.63 29.25
#